data_AF-A0A0B8PFU0-F1
#
_entry.id   AF-A0A0B8PFU0-F1
#
_cell.length_a   1.000
_cell.length_b   1.000
_cell.length_c   1.000
_cell.angle_alpha   90.00
_cell.angle_beta   90.00
_cell.angle_gamma   90.00
#
_symmetry.space_group_name_H-M   'P 1'
#
loop_
_entity.id
_entity.type
_entity.pdbx_description
1 polymer ?
#
loop_
_entity_poly.entity_id
_entity_poly.type
_entity_poly.pdbx_seq_one_letter_code
_entity_poly.pdbx_strand_id
1 'polypeptide(L)'
;MILAHYQSLATDYLFIGLLPSNESLKITEGLEISATDYLDIAKMDIAARVDLSTYETDRESNRYLTYVKGRVGRKVADFFLDFLQAETGLDTKQQNLVLMQAVEDFVSDAKFEKDEADSYRKQVADYCNEQIKSGDEVEVAELSAELPKSHEGTSFSEFTEEQGYELEESFPGDRATVRKLTKFVGAGGGLNISFDSLLMGERVFYDPETDTLTIKGTPPNLRDQLTRKG
;
A
#
# COMPACT_ATOMS: atom_id res chain seq x y z
N MET A 1 -7.67 28.45 -0.52
CA MET A 1 -7.63 27.52 0.61
C MET A 1 -9.03 27.29 1.10
N ILE A 2 -9.42 26.04 1.34
CA ILE A 2 -10.71 25.64 1.89
C ILE A 2 -10.46 25.08 3.29
N LEU A 3 -11.26 25.54 4.24
CA LEU A 3 -11.37 25.01 5.59
C LEU A 3 -12.82 24.61 5.79
N ALA A 4 -13.06 23.35 6.13
CA ALA A 4 -14.41 22.85 6.36
C ALA A 4 -14.42 21.97 7.61
N HIS A 5 -15.23 22.35 8.58
CA HIS A 5 -15.63 21.47 9.68
C HIS A 5 -16.92 20.76 9.28
N TYR A 6 -16.92 19.44 9.37
CA TYR A 6 -18.10 18.64 9.07
C TYR A 6 -18.14 17.40 9.95
N GLN A 7 -19.34 16.82 10.08
CA GLN A 7 -19.56 15.58 10.82
C GLN A 7 -19.93 14.45 9.87
N SER A 8 -19.37 13.26 10.08
CA SER A 8 -19.72 12.05 9.32
C SER A 8 -19.73 10.85 10.26
N LEU A 9 -20.81 10.06 10.25
CA LEU A 9 -20.99 8.89 11.13
C LEU A 9 -20.71 9.17 12.62
N ALA A 10 -21.15 10.33 13.10
CA ALA A 10 -20.93 10.85 14.46
C ALA A 10 -19.48 11.27 14.79
N THR A 11 -18.56 11.22 13.84
CA THR A 11 -17.18 11.71 13.97
C THR A 11 -17.05 13.13 13.42
N ASP A 12 -16.37 14.00 14.17
CA ASP A 12 -16.05 15.38 13.79
C ASP A 12 -14.74 15.45 13.02
N TYR A 13 -14.75 16.13 11.87
CA TYR A 13 -13.58 16.27 11.00
C TYR A 13 -13.29 17.73 10.66
N LEU A 14 -12.01 18.10 10.66
CA LEU A 14 -11.52 19.32 10.03
C LEU A 14 -10.84 18.96 8.71
N PHE A 15 -11.35 19.47 7.60
CA PHE A 15 -10.76 19.34 6.28
C PHE A 15 -10.07 20.64 5.87
N ILE A 16 -8.85 20.50 5.36
CA ILE A 16 -7.98 21.59 4.93
C ILE A 16 -7.49 21.28 3.52
N GLY A 17 -7.75 22.17 2.56
CA GLY A 17 -7.41 21.93 1.16
C GLY A 17 -6.91 23.16 0.42
N LEU A 18 -5.90 22.97 -0.42
CA LEU A 18 -5.47 23.96 -1.40
C LEU A 18 -5.95 23.52 -2.79
N LEU A 19 -7.17 23.94 -3.15
CA LEU A 19 -7.74 23.64 -4.46
C LEU A 19 -7.51 24.80 -5.43
N PRO A 20 -7.17 24.51 -6.70
CA PRO A 20 -7.15 25.53 -7.73
C PRO A 20 -8.59 26.02 -8.01
N SER A 21 -8.74 27.33 -8.11
CA SER A 21 -9.94 27.95 -8.68
C SER A 21 -9.74 28.04 -10.19
N ASN A 22 -10.66 27.46 -10.95
CA ASN A 22 -10.65 27.52 -12.40
C ASN A 22 -11.87 28.28 -12.91
N GLU A 23 -11.71 28.98 -14.02
CA GLU A 23 -12.83 29.61 -14.73
C GLU A 23 -13.44 28.61 -15.72
N SER A 24 -14.76 28.60 -15.79
CA SER A 24 -15.54 27.88 -16.79
C SER A 24 -16.64 28.80 -17.36
N LEU A 25 -17.30 28.35 -18.42
CA LEU A 25 -18.46 29.03 -18.98
C LEU A 25 -19.72 28.28 -18.55
N LYS A 26 -20.70 29.04 -18.04
CA LYS A 26 -22.06 28.53 -17.80
C LYS A 26 -23.05 29.26 -18.70
N ILE A 27 -24.08 28.52 -19.10
CA ILE A 27 -25.24 29.08 -19.78
C ILE A 27 -26.25 29.46 -18.70
N THR A 28 -26.67 30.73 -18.68
CA THR A 28 -27.69 31.22 -17.75
C THR A 28 -29.09 30.78 -18.19
N GLU A 29 -30.10 30.95 -17.32
CA GLU A 29 -31.50 30.67 -17.66
C GLU A 29 -31.99 31.45 -18.90
N GLY A 30 -31.39 32.63 -19.15
CA GLY A 30 -31.65 33.45 -20.34
C GLY A 30 -30.91 33.02 -21.61
N LEU A 31 -30.23 31.87 -21.60
CA LEU A 31 -29.38 31.36 -22.70
C LEU A 31 -28.15 32.24 -23.00
N GLU A 32 -27.71 33.06 -22.05
CA GLU A 32 -26.49 33.85 -22.18
C GLU A 32 -25.27 33.10 -21.65
N ILE A 33 -24.11 33.36 -22.25
CA ILE A 33 -22.83 32.80 -21.78
C ILE A 33 -22.27 33.72 -20.70
N SER A 34 -21.99 33.16 -19.53
CA SER A 34 -21.32 33.87 -18.43
C SER A 34 -20.15 33.06 -17.88
N ALA A 35 -19.12 33.75 -17.40
CA ALA A 35 -18.04 33.11 -16.67
C ALA A 35 -18.54 32.63 -15.30
N THR A 36 -18.03 31.49 -14.85
CA THR A 36 -18.24 30.98 -13.50
C THR A 36 -16.96 30.38 -12.98
N ASP A 37 -16.62 30.72 -11.75
CA ASP A 37 -15.56 30.03 -11.04
C ASP A 37 -16.07 28.66 -10.57
N TYR A 38 -15.18 27.67 -10.60
CA TYR A 38 -15.42 26.39 -9.96
C TYR A 38 -14.13 25.87 -9.31
N LEU A 39 -14.32 25.05 -8.28
CA LEU A 39 -13.24 24.36 -7.60
C LEU A 39 -13.02 23.01 -8.28
N ASP A 40 -11.82 22.77 -8.78
CA ASP A 40 -11.48 21.48 -9.40
C ASP A 40 -11.02 20.49 -8.33
N ILE A 41 -11.99 19.83 -7.71
CA ILE A 41 -11.78 18.82 -6.67
C ILE A 41 -10.96 17.63 -7.21
N ALA A 42 -11.08 17.32 -8.51
CA ALA A 42 -10.32 16.24 -9.13
C ALA A 42 -8.81 16.55 -9.22
N LYS A 43 -8.43 17.83 -9.13
CA LYS A 43 -7.03 18.30 -9.04
C LYS A 43 -6.68 18.78 -7.63
N MET A 44 -7.26 18.14 -6.62
CA MET A 44 -6.85 18.39 -5.23
C MET A 44 -5.48 17.76 -4.97
N ASP A 45 -4.43 18.52 -5.25
CA ASP A 45 -3.04 18.07 -5.07
C ASP A 45 -2.57 18.14 -3.61
N ILE A 46 -3.20 18.97 -2.78
CA ILE A 46 -2.82 19.18 -1.39
C ILE A 46 -4.09 19.24 -0.52
N ALA A 47 -4.20 18.27 0.37
CA ALA A 47 -5.33 18.07 1.27
C ALA A 47 -4.86 17.46 2.58
N ALA A 48 -5.45 17.87 3.70
CA ALA A 48 -5.42 17.14 4.95
C ALA A 48 -6.84 17.04 5.51
N ARG A 49 -7.08 15.95 6.23
CA ARG A 49 -8.26 15.74 7.06
C ARG A 49 -7.78 15.36 8.45
N VAL A 50 -8.27 16.06 9.44
CA VAL A 50 -8.04 15.79 10.86
C VAL A 50 -9.33 15.20 11.44
N ASP A 51 -9.23 14.02 12.02
CA ASP A 51 -10.26 13.43 12.88
C ASP A 51 -10.19 14.09 14.25
N LEU A 52 -11.08 15.05 14.49
CA LEU A 52 -11.11 15.82 15.72
C LEU A 52 -11.60 14.95 16.88
N SER A 53 -12.48 13.98 16.63
CA SER A 53 -12.97 13.09 17.68
C SER A 53 -11.85 12.19 18.19
N THR A 54 -11.08 11.55 17.31
CA THR A 54 -9.91 10.74 17.72
C THR A 54 -8.88 11.61 18.41
N TYR A 55 -8.57 12.80 17.88
CA TYR A 55 -7.63 13.72 18.50
C TYR A 55 -8.05 14.15 19.92
N GLU A 56 -9.35 14.31 20.17
CA GLU A 56 -9.87 14.63 21.50
C GLU A 56 -9.82 13.45 22.47
N THR A 57 -10.12 12.24 22.00
CA THR A 57 -10.15 11.03 22.84
C THR A 57 -8.78 10.41 23.09
N ASP A 58 -7.88 10.50 22.11
CA ASP A 58 -6.53 9.93 22.12
C ASP A 58 -5.56 10.84 21.36
N ARG A 59 -4.91 11.74 22.12
CA ARG A 59 -3.97 12.73 21.58
C ARG A 59 -2.65 12.12 21.11
N GLU A 60 -2.30 10.95 21.62
CA GLU A 60 -1.07 10.22 21.24
C GLU A 60 -1.30 9.36 20.00
N SER A 61 -2.56 9.18 19.57
CA SER A 61 -2.91 8.43 18.38
C SER A 61 -2.15 8.96 17.15
N ASN A 62 -1.57 8.05 16.39
CA ASN A 62 -0.91 8.37 15.14
C ASN A 62 -1.89 8.35 13.93
N ARG A 63 -3.21 8.27 14.19
CA ARG A 63 -4.23 8.03 13.15
C ARG A 63 -5.16 9.21 12.88
N TYR A 64 -5.14 10.25 13.69
CA TYR A 64 -6.07 11.37 13.53
C TYR A 64 -5.79 12.25 12.30
N LEU A 65 -4.62 12.15 11.67
CA LEU A 65 -4.26 12.96 10.50
C LEU A 65 -4.12 12.10 9.25
N THR A 66 -4.91 12.41 8.22
CA THR A 66 -4.76 11.85 6.87
C THR A 66 -4.50 12.97 5.87
N TYR A 67 -3.66 12.74 4.86
CA TYR A 67 -3.36 13.74 3.84
C TYR A 67 -3.19 13.11 2.45
N VAL A 68 -3.35 13.93 1.41
CA VAL A 68 -3.16 13.51 0.02
C VAL A 68 -1.69 13.68 -0.37
N LYS A 69 -1.05 12.57 -0.75
CA LYS A 69 0.24 12.55 -1.45
C LYS A 69 0.00 12.90 -2.94
N GLY A 70 -0.18 14.19 -3.24
CA GLY A 70 -0.51 14.68 -4.58
C GLY A 70 0.58 14.44 -5.64
N ARG A 71 0.24 14.66 -6.92
CA ARG A 71 1.13 14.39 -8.06
C ARG A 71 2.22 15.45 -8.26
N VAL A 72 2.05 16.62 -7.65
CA VAL A 72 2.90 17.81 -7.85
C VAL A 72 4.28 17.67 -7.17
N GLY A 73 4.50 16.58 -6.43
CA GLY A 73 5.81 16.18 -5.92
C GLY A 73 5.91 16.29 -4.40
N ARG A 74 6.71 15.39 -3.81
CA ARG A 74 6.86 15.20 -2.36
C ARG A 74 7.05 16.51 -1.58
N LYS A 75 7.90 17.41 -2.09
CA LYS A 75 8.22 18.71 -1.45
C LYS A 75 7.02 19.60 -1.15
N VAL A 76 5.98 19.55 -1.98
CA VAL A 76 4.80 20.41 -1.82
C VAL A 76 3.88 19.86 -0.73
N ALA A 77 3.78 18.54 -0.62
CA ALA A 77 3.07 17.88 0.47
C ALA A 77 3.82 18.09 1.80
N ASP A 78 5.14 17.94 1.81
CA ASP A 78 5.98 18.16 3.00
C ASP A 78 5.81 19.60 3.53
N PHE A 79 5.91 20.61 2.66
CA PHE A 79 5.70 22.01 3.06
C PHE A 79 4.30 22.28 3.63
N PHE A 80 3.28 21.61 3.10
CA PHE A 80 1.92 21.75 3.61
C PHE A 80 1.76 21.15 5.01
N LEU A 81 2.38 19.99 5.25
CA LEU A 81 2.42 19.39 6.58
C LEU A 81 3.23 20.25 7.55
N ASP A 82 4.38 20.79 7.12
CA ASP A 82 5.17 21.75 7.90
C ASP A 82 4.36 23.00 8.27
N PHE A 83 3.57 23.53 7.32
CA PHE A 83 2.67 24.67 7.55
C PHE A 83 1.60 24.35 8.60
N LEU A 84 1.07 23.13 8.57
CA LEU A 84 0.11 22.65 9.57
C LEU A 84 0.79 22.26 10.90
N GLN A 85 2.13 22.28 10.95
CA GLN A 85 2.93 21.72 12.05
C GLN A 85 2.51 20.30 12.41
N ALA A 86 2.24 19.51 11.37
CA ALA A 86 1.62 18.21 11.50
C ALA A 86 2.58 17.13 10.97
N GLU A 87 2.69 16.02 11.71
CA GLU A 87 3.47 14.86 11.30
C GLU A 87 2.52 13.71 10.96
N THR A 88 2.93 12.88 10.00
CA THR A 88 2.11 11.77 9.52
C THR A 88 2.33 10.58 10.44
N GLY A 89 1.30 10.17 11.16
CA GLY A 89 1.49 9.17 12.20
C GLY A 89 1.58 7.72 11.71
N LEU A 90 0.89 7.36 10.62
CA LEU A 90 0.93 6.00 10.06
C LEU A 90 1.35 6.02 8.58
N ASP A 91 2.52 5.45 8.26
CA ASP A 91 2.87 5.15 6.86
C ASP A 91 2.50 3.70 6.52
N THR A 92 1.34 3.53 5.90
CA THR A 92 0.80 2.25 5.43
C THR A 92 1.81 1.43 4.61
N LYS A 93 2.57 2.11 3.74
CA LYS A 93 3.53 1.41 2.87
C LYS A 93 4.72 0.93 3.68
N GLN A 94 5.19 1.73 4.65
CA GLN A 94 6.24 1.31 5.57
C GLN A 94 5.79 0.12 6.42
N GLN A 95 4.60 0.16 7.01
CA GLN A 95 4.05 -0.94 7.82
C GLN A 95 4.00 -2.25 7.01
N ASN A 96 3.50 -2.21 5.77
CA ASN A 96 3.50 -3.39 4.92
C ASN A 96 4.92 -3.87 4.59
N LEU A 97 5.89 -2.98 4.35
CA LEU A 97 7.29 -3.37 4.11
C LEU A 97 7.93 -4.03 5.34
N VAL A 98 7.68 -3.48 6.53
CA VAL A 98 8.13 -4.04 7.81
C VAL A 98 7.51 -5.44 8.00
N LEU A 99 6.23 -5.61 7.71
CA LEU A 99 5.56 -6.91 7.76
C LEU A 99 6.22 -7.92 6.81
N MET A 100 6.49 -7.54 5.55
CA MET A 100 7.13 -8.47 4.62
C MET A 100 8.52 -8.88 5.11
N GLN A 101 9.28 -7.94 5.66
CA GLN A 101 10.61 -8.21 6.20
C GLN A 101 10.53 -9.17 7.40
N ALA A 102 9.63 -8.91 8.35
CA ALA A 102 9.41 -9.78 9.50
C ALA A 102 9.01 -11.20 9.09
N VAL A 103 8.19 -11.35 8.04
CA VAL A 103 7.79 -12.65 7.51
C VAL A 103 8.99 -13.41 6.93
N GLU A 104 9.84 -12.75 6.15
CA GLU A 104 11.04 -13.39 5.59
C GLU A 104 12.03 -13.79 6.69
N ASP A 105 12.21 -12.93 7.68
CA ASP A 105 13.13 -13.19 8.80
C ASP A 105 12.58 -14.30 9.70
N PHE A 106 11.27 -14.36 9.97
CA PHE A 106 10.64 -15.45 10.71
C PHE A 106 10.80 -16.79 10.00
N VAL A 107 10.52 -16.83 8.69
CA VAL A 107 10.67 -18.06 7.88
C VAL A 107 12.13 -18.54 7.89
N SER A 108 13.08 -17.61 7.82
CA SER A 108 14.51 -17.92 7.88
C SER A 108 14.95 -18.41 9.27
N ASP A 109 14.51 -17.74 10.34
CA ASP A 109 14.86 -18.07 11.72
C ASP A 109 14.26 -19.41 12.16
N ALA A 110 12.99 -19.65 11.80
CA ALA A 110 12.30 -20.91 12.01
C ALA A 110 12.88 -22.08 11.19
N LYS A 111 13.80 -21.80 10.25
CA LYS A 111 14.44 -22.78 9.34
C LYS A 111 13.44 -23.64 8.58
N PHE A 112 12.35 -23.02 8.12
CA PHE A 112 11.36 -23.71 7.30
C PHE A 112 11.98 -24.22 6.01
N GLU A 113 11.61 -25.44 5.65
CA GLU A 113 11.96 -26.00 4.35
C GLU A 113 11.24 -25.23 3.23
N LYS A 114 11.70 -25.37 1.99
CA LYS A 114 11.19 -24.57 0.86
C LYS A 114 9.66 -24.57 0.76
N ASP A 115 9.04 -25.74 0.86
CA ASP A 115 7.59 -25.89 0.72
C ASP A 115 6.83 -25.27 1.91
N GLU A 116 7.39 -25.34 3.12
CA GLU A 116 6.84 -24.71 4.33
C GLU A 116 6.92 -23.19 4.23
N ALA A 117 8.09 -22.67 3.82
CA ALA A 117 8.33 -21.26 3.59
C ALA A 117 7.39 -20.67 2.53
N ASP A 118 7.21 -21.37 1.41
CA ASP A 118 6.31 -20.95 0.32
C ASP A 118 4.83 -20.98 0.77
N SER A 119 4.44 -21.99 1.55
CA SER A 119 3.11 -22.09 2.14
C SER A 119 2.86 -20.96 3.15
N TYR A 120 3.86 -20.61 3.97
CA TYR A 120 3.80 -19.54 4.95
C TYR A 120 3.60 -18.17 4.28
N ARG A 121 4.46 -17.81 3.32
CA ARG A 121 4.34 -16.57 2.54
C ARG A 121 2.98 -16.47 1.85
N LYS A 122 2.48 -17.59 1.34
CA LYS A 122 1.17 -17.65 0.70
C LYS A 122 0.05 -17.38 1.69
N GLN A 123 0.06 -17.99 2.88
CA GLN A 123 -0.96 -17.74 3.91
C GLN A 123 -0.99 -16.27 4.32
N VAL A 124 0.17 -15.65 4.57
CA VAL A 124 0.26 -14.21 4.85
C VAL A 124 -0.34 -13.38 3.71
N ALA A 125 0.04 -13.69 2.47
CA ALA A 125 -0.45 -12.98 1.31
C ALA A 125 -1.96 -13.15 1.11
N ASP A 126 -2.50 -14.34 1.35
CA ASP A 126 -3.92 -14.64 1.22
C ASP A 126 -4.73 -13.87 2.28
N TYR A 127 -4.33 -13.92 3.56
CA TYR A 127 -4.94 -13.13 4.64
C TYR A 127 -4.94 -11.63 4.30
N CYS A 128 -3.78 -11.06 3.96
CA CYS A 128 -3.68 -9.64 3.63
C CYS A 128 -4.56 -9.25 2.44
N ASN A 129 -4.66 -10.11 1.41
CA ASN A 129 -5.52 -9.85 0.25
C ASN A 129 -7.00 -9.93 0.59
N GLU A 130 -7.41 -10.77 1.54
CA GLU A 130 -8.78 -10.83 2.06
C GLU A 130 -9.15 -9.55 2.80
N GLN A 131 -8.32 -9.09 3.75
CA GLN A 131 -8.53 -7.82 4.47
C GLN A 131 -8.61 -6.62 3.50
N ILE A 132 -7.69 -6.56 2.52
CA ILE A 132 -7.73 -5.51 1.47
C ILE A 132 -9.03 -5.57 0.66
N LYS A 133 -9.58 -6.76 0.43
CA LYS A 133 -10.79 -6.94 -0.39
C LYS A 133 -12.05 -6.57 0.39
N SER A 134 -12.11 -6.83 1.69
CA SER A 134 -13.21 -6.40 2.56
C SER A 134 -13.13 -4.91 2.92
N GLY A 135 -11.95 -4.30 2.83
CA GLY A 135 -11.70 -2.92 3.23
C GLY A 135 -11.33 -2.81 4.71
N ASP A 136 -11.00 -3.94 5.34
CA ASP A 136 -10.56 -4.03 6.73
C ASP A 136 -9.03 -3.85 6.84
N GLU A 137 -8.55 -3.70 8.06
CA GLU A 137 -7.11 -3.61 8.36
C GLU A 137 -6.49 -4.99 8.55
N VAL A 138 -5.18 -5.10 8.31
CA VAL A 138 -4.38 -6.26 8.67
C VAL A 138 -4.14 -6.20 10.17
N GLU A 139 -4.66 -7.17 10.92
CA GLU A 139 -4.49 -7.30 12.37
C GLU A 139 -3.34 -8.28 12.67
N VAL A 140 -2.25 -7.82 13.28
CA VAL A 140 -1.02 -8.64 13.47
C VAL A 140 -1.30 -9.86 14.36
N ALA A 141 -2.12 -9.69 15.39
CA ALA A 141 -2.48 -10.77 16.31
C ALA A 141 -3.36 -11.84 15.64
N GLU A 142 -4.33 -11.43 14.81
CA GLU A 142 -5.19 -12.35 14.05
C GLU A 142 -4.37 -13.11 13.01
N LEU A 143 -3.57 -12.38 12.22
CA LEU A 143 -2.64 -12.98 11.26
C LEU A 143 -1.74 -14.02 11.94
N SER A 144 -1.12 -13.67 13.08
CA SER A 144 -0.26 -14.60 13.80
C SER A 144 -1.01 -15.83 14.34
N ALA A 145 -2.30 -15.72 14.65
CA ALA A 145 -3.09 -16.83 15.16
C ALA A 145 -3.44 -17.85 14.05
N GLU A 146 -3.54 -17.40 12.80
CA GLU A 146 -3.77 -18.27 11.65
C GLU A 146 -2.51 -18.95 11.13
N LEU A 147 -1.34 -18.35 11.37
CA LEU A 147 -0.05 -18.86 10.89
C LEU A 147 0.49 -20.01 11.75
N PRO A 148 1.18 -21.00 11.15
CA PRO A 148 1.86 -22.03 11.91
C PRO A 148 3.01 -21.43 12.73
N LYS A 149 3.21 -21.97 13.94
CA LYS A 149 4.33 -21.59 14.80
C LYS A 149 5.66 -22.16 14.28
N SER A 150 6.78 -21.61 14.78
CA SER A 150 8.12 -22.18 14.54
C SER A 150 8.24 -23.59 15.11
N HIS A 151 9.27 -24.34 14.71
CA HIS A 151 9.55 -25.66 15.29
C HIS A 151 9.81 -25.63 16.80
N GLU A 152 10.21 -24.48 17.34
CA GLU A 152 10.43 -24.24 18.78
C GLU A 152 9.15 -23.76 19.50
N GLY A 153 8.07 -23.51 18.77
CA GLY A 153 6.77 -23.14 19.31
C GLY A 153 6.51 -21.63 19.44
N THR A 154 7.37 -20.79 18.87
CA THR A 154 7.23 -19.33 18.82
C THR A 154 6.21 -18.93 17.76
N SER A 155 5.25 -18.06 18.10
CA SER A 155 4.32 -17.48 17.12
C SER A 155 4.97 -16.33 16.34
N PHE A 156 4.32 -15.92 15.24
CA PHE A 156 4.76 -14.75 14.48
C PHE A 156 4.74 -13.48 15.32
N SER A 157 3.68 -13.26 16.10
CA SER A 157 3.54 -12.10 16.98
C SER A 157 4.65 -12.05 18.05
N GLU A 158 4.91 -13.18 18.72
CA GLU A 158 5.99 -13.32 19.72
C GLU A 158 7.34 -12.97 19.08
N PHE A 159 7.62 -13.51 17.89
CA PHE A 159 8.84 -13.18 17.16
C PHE A 159 8.94 -11.70 16.80
N THR A 160 7.87 -11.08 16.31
CA THR A 160 7.91 -9.67 15.91
C THR A 160 8.19 -8.74 17.10
N GLU A 161 7.62 -9.05 18.27
CA GLU A 161 7.85 -8.31 19.51
C GLU A 161 9.28 -8.53 20.02
N GLU A 162 9.76 -9.77 20.06
CA GLU A 162 11.11 -10.11 20.55
C GLU A 162 12.22 -9.50 19.69
N GLN A 163 12.04 -9.48 18.36
CA GLN A 163 13.01 -8.89 17.43
C GLN A 163 12.86 -7.36 17.30
N GLY A 164 11.85 -6.77 17.94
CA GLY A 164 11.66 -5.32 17.97
C GLY A 164 11.21 -4.72 16.64
N TYR A 165 10.38 -5.43 15.86
CA TYR A 165 9.76 -4.84 14.69
C TYR A 165 8.73 -3.79 15.10
N GLU A 166 8.84 -2.59 14.54
CA GLU A 166 7.90 -1.50 14.73
C GLU A 166 6.64 -1.71 13.86
N LEU A 167 5.87 -2.75 14.17
CA LEU A 167 4.56 -3.01 13.60
C LEU A 167 3.47 -2.44 14.52
N GLU A 168 2.55 -1.70 13.93
CA GLU A 168 1.31 -1.34 14.60
C GLU A 168 0.44 -2.58 14.81
N GLU A 169 -0.41 -2.57 15.84
CA GLU A 169 -1.34 -3.68 16.11
C GLU A 169 -2.20 -4.00 14.87
N SER A 170 -2.61 -2.96 14.15
CA SER A 170 -3.35 -3.05 12.90
C SER A 170 -2.89 -1.99 11.88
N PHE A 171 -3.02 -2.26 10.58
CA PHE A 171 -2.79 -1.24 9.54
C PHE A 171 -3.46 -1.62 8.20
N PRO A 172 -3.76 -0.65 7.31
CA PRO A 172 -4.30 -0.98 6.00
C PRO A 172 -3.32 -1.81 5.15
N GLY A 173 -3.81 -2.81 4.44
CA GLY A 173 -2.97 -3.61 3.54
C GLY A 173 -2.59 -2.86 2.25
N ASP A 174 -1.34 -3.00 1.81
CA ASP A 174 -0.84 -2.48 0.54
C ASP A 174 -0.67 -3.60 -0.49
N ARG A 175 -1.63 -3.72 -1.41
CA ARG A 175 -1.67 -4.78 -2.43
C ARG A 175 -0.37 -4.88 -3.25
N ALA A 176 0.28 -3.76 -3.53
CA ALA A 176 1.52 -3.75 -4.33
C ALA A 176 2.70 -4.36 -3.57
N THR A 177 2.78 -4.14 -2.27
CA THR A 177 3.81 -4.70 -1.38
C THR A 177 3.52 -6.16 -1.06
N VAL A 178 2.29 -6.49 -0.62
CA VAL A 178 1.86 -7.87 -0.30
C VAL A 178 2.08 -8.83 -1.46
N ARG A 179 1.83 -8.39 -2.70
CA ARG A 179 2.03 -9.20 -3.91
C ARG A 179 3.47 -9.73 -4.05
N LYS A 180 4.46 -9.09 -3.44
CA LYS A 180 5.88 -9.50 -3.54
C LYS A 180 6.22 -10.74 -2.72
N LEU A 181 5.40 -11.12 -1.72
CA LEU A 181 5.60 -12.36 -0.96
C LEU A 181 5.53 -13.61 -1.83
N THR A 182 4.65 -13.60 -2.83
CA THR A 182 4.35 -14.78 -3.66
C THR A 182 4.84 -14.63 -5.09
N LYS A 183 5.43 -13.49 -5.46
CA LYS A 183 5.84 -13.19 -6.83
C LYS A 183 7.17 -12.46 -6.89
N PHE A 184 8.00 -12.87 -7.84
CA PHE A 184 9.06 -12.00 -8.32
C PHE A 184 8.46 -10.88 -9.17
N VAL A 185 8.92 -9.65 -8.95
CA VAL A 185 8.48 -8.45 -9.68
C VAL A 185 9.70 -7.59 -9.99
N GLY A 186 9.89 -7.23 -11.26
CA GLY A 186 10.98 -6.37 -11.70
C GLY A 186 10.57 -5.53 -12.92
N ALA A 187 11.00 -4.28 -12.95
CA ALA A 187 10.78 -3.39 -14.08
C ALA A 187 12.02 -2.51 -14.33
N GLY A 188 12.38 -2.33 -15.59
CA GLY A 188 13.55 -1.55 -15.99
C GLY A 188 13.87 -1.72 -17.47
N GLY A 189 14.49 -0.72 -18.11
CA GLY A 189 14.94 -0.82 -19.51
C GLY A 189 13.85 -1.13 -20.55
N GLY A 190 12.60 -0.78 -20.27
CA GLY A 190 11.46 -1.13 -21.13
C GLY A 190 10.88 -2.53 -20.90
N LEU A 191 11.39 -3.27 -19.91
CA LEU A 191 10.92 -4.59 -19.50
C LEU A 191 10.13 -4.51 -18.20
N ASN A 192 9.03 -5.25 -18.10
CA ASN A 192 8.28 -5.46 -16.87
C ASN A 192 7.95 -6.95 -16.74
N ILE A 193 8.46 -7.58 -15.69
CA ILE A 193 8.33 -9.00 -15.43
C ILE A 193 7.65 -9.19 -14.07
N SER A 194 6.64 -10.06 -14.04
CA SER A 194 6.09 -10.57 -12.81
C SER A 194 5.62 -12.01 -12.98
N PHE A 195 6.02 -12.90 -12.07
CA PHE A 195 5.65 -14.31 -12.08
C PHE A 195 5.67 -14.89 -10.66
N ASP A 196 4.92 -15.96 -10.43
CA ASP A 196 4.83 -16.63 -9.13
C ASP A 196 6.19 -17.23 -8.73
N SER A 197 6.58 -17.08 -7.46
CA SER A 197 7.88 -17.54 -6.94
C SER A 197 8.11 -19.03 -7.17
N LEU A 198 7.04 -19.83 -7.07
CA LEU A 198 7.03 -21.28 -7.34
C LEU A 198 7.53 -21.64 -8.74
N LEU A 199 7.39 -20.75 -9.73
CA LEU A 199 7.86 -21.01 -11.09
C LEU A 199 9.38 -20.93 -11.21
N MET A 200 10.08 -20.39 -10.21
CA MET A 200 11.53 -20.32 -10.18
C MET A 200 12.13 -21.71 -10.01
N GLY A 201 13.00 -22.11 -10.94
CA GLY A 201 13.58 -23.45 -11.06
C GLY A 201 12.71 -24.46 -11.80
N GLU A 202 11.43 -24.16 -12.06
CA GLU A 202 10.52 -25.03 -12.81
C GLU A 202 10.33 -24.57 -14.26
N ARG A 203 9.89 -23.32 -14.42
CA ARG A 203 9.63 -22.68 -15.72
C ARG A 203 10.48 -21.46 -15.94
N VAL A 204 10.89 -20.78 -14.88
CA VAL A 204 11.77 -19.62 -14.92
C VAL A 204 13.11 -20.01 -14.32
N PHE A 205 14.19 -19.74 -15.04
CA PHE A 205 15.55 -20.09 -14.63
C PHE A 205 16.41 -18.82 -14.69
N TYR A 206 17.08 -18.51 -13.59
CA TYR A 206 18.02 -17.39 -13.53
C TYR A 206 19.45 -17.93 -13.48
N ASP A 207 20.29 -17.45 -14.39
CA ASP A 207 21.73 -17.69 -14.38
C ASP A 207 22.45 -16.42 -13.88
N PRO A 208 23.04 -16.45 -12.66
CA PRO A 208 23.73 -15.29 -12.10
C PRO A 208 25.08 -14.99 -12.77
N GLU A 209 25.71 -15.94 -13.46
CA GLU A 209 27.00 -15.70 -14.13
C GLU A 209 26.84 -14.84 -15.38
N THR A 210 25.75 -15.07 -16.12
CA THR A 210 25.45 -14.37 -17.38
C THR A 210 24.34 -13.32 -17.25
N ASP A 211 23.79 -13.15 -16.05
CA ASP A 211 22.63 -12.31 -15.75
C ASP A 211 21.44 -12.58 -16.69
N THR A 212 21.15 -13.86 -16.91
CA THR A 212 20.15 -14.29 -17.91
C THR A 212 18.94 -14.94 -17.24
N LEU A 213 17.75 -14.42 -17.54
CA LEU A 213 16.48 -15.02 -17.14
C LEU A 213 15.84 -15.78 -18.32
N THR A 214 15.74 -17.10 -18.20
CA THR A 214 15.12 -17.98 -19.20
C THR A 214 13.71 -18.38 -18.78
N ILE A 215 12.72 -18.19 -19.67
CA ILE A 215 11.33 -18.62 -19.45
C ILE A 215 10.98 -19.76 -20.41
N LYS A 216 10.76 -20.96 -19.85
CA LYS A 216 10.28 -22.13 -20.59
C LYS A 216 8.76 -22.15 -20.66
N GLY A 217 8.24 -22.11 -21.89
CA GLY A 217 6.81 -22.03 -22.18
C GLY A 217 6.27 -20.62 -22.00
N THR A 218 6.44 -19.77 -23.01
CA THR A 218 5.91 -18.40 -23.01
C THR A 218 4.38 -18.38 -22.86
N PRO A 219 3.80 -17.43 -22.10
CA PRO A 219 2.35 -17.27 -21.99
C PRO A 219 1.67 -17.20 -23.37
N PRO A 220 0.49 -17.81 -23.58
CA PRO A 220 -0.16 -17.88 -24.89
C PRO A 220 -0.31 -16.52 -25.56
N ASN A 221 -0.80 -15.51 -24.82
CA ASN A 221 -0.98 -14.15 -25.34
C ASN A 221 0.32 -13.50 -25.80
N LEU A 222 1.45 -13.80 -25.16
CA LEU A 222 2.76 -13.30 -25.55
C LEU A 222 3.30 -14.09 -26.75
N ARG A 223 3.17 -15.42 -26.74
CA ARG A 223 3.54 -16.29 -27.85
C ARG A 223 2.86 -15.84 -29.15
N ASP A 224 1.55 -15.62 -29.12
CA ASP A 224 0.78 -15.20 -30.29
C ASP A 224 1.24 -13.84 -30.83
N GLN A 225 1.60 -12.89 -29.95
CA GLN A 225 2.16 -11.60 -30.35
C GLN A 225 3.54 -11.74 -31.00
N LEU A 226 4.40 -12.60 -30.45
CA LEU A 226 5.74 -12.86 -30.98
C LEU A 226 5.66 -13.54 -32.35
N THR A 227 4.78 -14.53 -32.53
CA THR A 227 4.61 -15.26 -33.80
C THR A 227 3.95 -14.44 -34.90
N ARG A 228 3.14 -13.41 -34.55
CA ARG A 228 2.54 -12.50 -35.56
C ARG A 228 3.48 -11.38 -36.00
N LYS A 229 4.48 -11.04 -35.18
CA LYS A 229 5.39 -9.90 -35.42
C LYS A 229 6.81 -10.32 -35.83
N GLY A 230 7.19 -11.58 -35.59
CA GLY A 230 8.41 -12.20 -36.10
C GLY A 230 8.13 -12.99 -37.37
#